data_AF-A0A6A4Y5B0-F1
#
_entry.id   AF-A0A6A4Y5B0-F1
#
_cell.length_a   1.000
_cell.length_b   1.000
_cell.length_c   1.000
_cell.angle_alpha   90.00
_cell.angle_beta   90.00
_cell.angle_gamma   90.00
#
_symmetry.space_group_name_H-M   'P 1'
#
loop_
_entity.id
_entity.type
_entity.pdbx_description
1 polymer ?
#
loop_
_entity_poly.entity_id
_entity_poly.type
_entity_poly.pdbx_seq_one_letter_code
_entity_poly.pdbx_strand_id
1 'polypeptide(L)'
;MVVAPFDHALNNELKPAGHGSNSPHHLNLLGAWRGFAYVLGSLVCSCVYLVVLEPAFANDFWWTRYNATGHQALLVDLFNTKLVTQANGTFDILASTASVDKIYTSSVATTDIYQTYIRHLVLSELTSIEYAVVNLRSLSGYHCMWIATQYCWVDLDQMFEIAHSAARQARCSARYVTNGAVYLETVLRNQNGDDFTRNYGGASGMFTVAIQSWLQQVPAGQAWLANTASALKRTSVEAEAVYWRSHKIATFQLQYQNLWHMGISDKI
;
A
#
# COMPACT_ATOMS: atom_id res chain seq x y z
N MET A 1 9.95 -30.93 27.49
CA MET A 1 9.22 -30.60 28.73
C MET A 1 7.76 -30.92 28.43
N VAL A 2 7.19 -32.05 28.82
CA VAL A 2 7.24 -32.76 30.11
C VAL A 2 7.44 -34.26 29.86
N VAL A 3 8.41 -34.82 30.58
CA VAL A 3 8.70 -36.25 30.75
C VAL A 3 8.24 -36.61 32.16
N ALA A 4 7.54 -37.73 32.35
CA ALA A 4 7.41 -38.41 33.65
C ALA A 4 6.84 -39.84 33.45
N PRO A 5 7.03 -40.79 34.39
CA PRO A 5 8.21 -41.65 34.42
C PRO A 5 7.89 -43.15 34.66
N PHE A 6 8.97 -43.91 34.72
CA PHE A 6 9.09 -45.37 34.88
C PHE A 6 9.23 -45.77 36.37
N ASP A 7 8.77 -46.98 36.69
CA ASP A 7 9.04 -47.87 37.84
C ASP A 7 8.57 -47.57 39.29
N HIS A 8 7.83 -48.52 39.88
CA HIS A 8 8.36 -49.36 40.98
C HIS A 8 7.60 -50.68 41.17
N ALA A 9 8.38 -51.72 41.49
CA ALA A 9 8.06 -53.13 41.60
C ALA A 9 7.18 -53.55 42.80
N LEU A 10 6.56 -54.73 42.67
CA LEU A 10 6.43 -55.67 43.79
C LEU A 10 6.33 -57.11 43.27
N ASN A 11 7.43 -57.84 43.44
CA ASN A 11 7.53 -59.29 43.32
C ASN A 11 6.77 -59.95 44.46
N ASN A 12 6.02 -61.02 44.17
CA ASN A 12 5.81 -62.11 45.12
C ASN A 12 5.80 -63.45 44.37
N GLU A 13 6.54 -64.39 44.94
CA GLU A 13 6.99 -65.64 44.33
C GLU A 13 5.96 -66.80 44.33
N LEU A 14 6.03 -67.58 43.24
CA LEU A 14 5.98 -69.06 43.09
C LEU A 14 4.86 -69.92 43.73
N LYS A 15 4.13 -70.64 42.87
CA LYS A 15 4.41 -72.07 42.59
C LYS A 15 3.67 -72.61 41.34
N PRO A 16 4.21 -73.65 40.65
CA PRO A 16 3.71 -74.16 39.38
C PRO A 16 2.86 -75.42 39.55
N ALA A 17 1.92 -75.65 38.64
CA ALA A 17 1.50 -76.98 38.18
C ALA A 17 0.46 -76.86 37.06
N GLY A 18 0.60 -77.70 36.03
CA GLY A 18 -0.53 -78.06 35.17
C GLY A 18 -0.28 -77.87 33.69
N HIS A 19 0.38 -78.84 33.08
CA HIS A 19 0.29 -79.09 31.64
C HIS A 19 -1.18 -79.30 31.26
N GLY A 20 -1.69 -78.44 30.37
CA GLY A 20 -3.04 -78.50 29.82
C GLY A 20 -3.07 -77.78 28.48
N SER A 21 -2.49 -78.42 27.47
CA SER A 21 -2.65 -78.03 26.07
C SER A 21 -4.14 -78.03 25.71
N ASN A 22 -4.69 -76.86 25.38
CA ASN A 22 -5.74 -76.66 24.37
C ASN A 22 -6.00 -75.15 24.10
N SER A 23 -5.32 -74.65 23.04
CA SER A 23 -5.65 -73.51 22.15
C SER A 23 -5.84 -72.07 22.70
N PRO A 24 -4.82 -71.20 22.63
CA PRO A 24 -4.95 -69.74 22.84
C PRO A 24 -5.29 -68.99 21.54
N HIS A 25 -5.70 -69.67 20.47
CA HIS A 25 -5.87 -69.06 19.15
C HIS A 25 -7.08 -68.10 19.09
N HIS A 26 -8.18 -68.41 19.77
CA HIS A 26 -9.41 -67.62 19.65
C HIS A 26 -9.35 -66.24 20.33
N LEU A 27 -8.70 -66.13 21.49
CA LEU A 27 -8.52 -64.85 22.21
C LEU A 27 -7.55 -63.91 21.47
N ASN A 28 -6.49 -64.46 20.89
CA ASN A 28 -5.54 -63.72 20.04
C ASN A 28 -6.20 -63.27 18.72
N LEU A 29 -7.07 -64.10 18.15
CA LEU A 29 -7.84 -63.77 16.94
C LEU A 29 -8.85 -62.65 17.21
N LEU A 30 -9.56 -62.67 18.34
CA LEU A 30 -10.48 -61.61 18.78
C LEU A 30 -9.73 -60.28 19.02
N GLY A 31 -8.55 -60.33 19.65
CA GLY A 31 -7.69 -59.16 19.80
C GLY A 31 -7.24 -58.58 18.45
N ALA A 32 -6.84 -59.45 17.51
CA ALA A 32 -6.44 -59.06 16.16
C ALA A 32 -7.59 -58.41 15.37
N TRP A 33 -8.82 -58.94 15.47
CA TRP A 33 -10.00 -58.34 14.82
C TRP A 33 -10.36 -56.97 15.40
N ARG A 34 -10.26 -56.78 16.72
CA ARG A 34 -10.48 -55.46 17.35
C ARG A 34 -9.42 -54.45 16.92
N GLY A 35 -8.16 -54.86 16.82
CA GLY A 35 -7.08 -54.03 16.29
C GLY A 35 -7.30 -53.65 14.82
N PHE A 36 -7.68 -54.63 13.98
CA PHE A 36 -7.99 -54.39 12.58
C PHE A 36 -9.17 -53.43 12.39
N ALA A 37 -10.27 -53.64 13.13
CA ALA A 37 -11.43 -52.75 13.11
C ALA A 37 -11.09 -51.33 13.57
N TYR A 38 -10.24 -51.19 14.60
CA TYR A 38 -9.75 -49.89 15.06
C TYR A 38 -8.93 -49.17 13.98
N VAL A 39 -7.97 -49.86 13.36
CA VAL A 39 -7.14 -49.26 12.29
C VAL A 39 -8.00 -48.88 11.09
N LEU A 40 -8.90 -49.76 10.64
CA LEU A 40 -9.81 -49.47 9.52
C LEU A 40 -10.74 -48.29 9.84
N GLY A 41 -11.32 -48.26 11.04
CA GLY A 41 -12.16 -47.17 11.51
C GLY A 41 -11.41 -45.84 11.57
N SER A 42 -10.17 -45.85 12.09
CA SER A 42 -9.31 -44.67 12.16
C SER A 42 -8.91 -44.14 10.78
N LEU A 43 -8.70 -45.04 9.82
CA LEU A 43 -8.40 -44.69 8.43
C LEU A 43 -9.62 -44.05 7.76
N VAL A 44 -10.81 -44.65 7.93
CA VAL A 44 -12.06 -44.09 7.40
C VAL A 44 -12.33 -42.70 8.00
N CYS A 45 -12.16 -42.55 9.32
CA CYS A 45 -12.33 -41.24 9.98
C CYS A 45 -11.34 -40.20 9.43
N SER A 46 -10.08 -40.59 9.21
CA SER A 46 -9.07 -39.73 8.60
C SER A 46 -9.46 -39.31 7.17
N CYS A 47 -9.95 -40.23 6.35
CA CYS A 47 -10.43 -39.92 5.01
C CYS A 47 -11.63 -38.97 5.03
N VAL A 48 -12.62 -39.21 5.88
CA VAL A 48 -13.79 -38.33 6.05
C VAL A 48 -13.36 -36.93 6.51
N TYR A 49 -12.41 -36.86 7.45
CA TYR A 49 -11.86 -35.59 7.94
C TYR A 49 -11.22 -34.76 6.82
N LEU A 50 -10.44 -35.39 5.94
CA LEU A 50 -9.85 -34.69 4.79
C LEU A 50 -10.90 -34.16 3.81
N VAL A 51 -11.98 -34.92 3.55
CA VAL A 51 -13.08 -34.47 2.70
C VAL A 51 -13.83 -33.29 3.30
N VAL A 52 -14.03 -33.27 4.63
CA VAL A 52 -14.65 -32.14 5.32
C VAL A 52 -13.79 -30.88 5.25
N LEU A 53 -12.47 -31.04 5.30
CA LEU A 53 -11.52 -29.93 5.27
C LEU A 53 -11.18 -29.41 3.88
N GLU A 54 -11.33 -30.23 2.83
CA GLU A 54 -11.02 -29.87 1.45
C GLU A 54 -11.55 -28.48 1.05
N PRO A 55 -12.82 -28.10 1.31
CA PRO A 55 -13.33 -26.79 0.89
C PRO A 55 -12.71 -25.61 1.64
N ALA A 56 -12.20 -25.83 2.86
CA ALA A 56 -11.52 -24.82 3.65
C ALA A 56 -10.07 -24.66 3.18
N PHE A 57 -9.38 -25.78 2.92
CA PHE A 57 -8.00 -25.78 2.42
C PHE A 57 -7.86 -25.54 0.91
N ALA A 58 -8.97 -25.32 0.20
CA ALA A 58 -8.95 -24.88 -1.18
C ALA A 58 -8.34 -23.46 -1.37
N ASN A 59 -8.10 -22.72 -0.29
CA ASN A 59 -7.45 -21.40 -0.29
C ASN A 59 -6.62 -21.18 0.97
N ASP A 60 -5.68 -20.23 0.89
CA ASP A 60 -4.77 -19.87 1.99
C ASP A 60 -5.47 -19.13 3.14
N PHE A 61 -6.73 -18.69 2.95
CA PHE A 61 -7.52 -18.01 3.98
C PHE A 61 -8.27 -18.97 4.90
N TRP A 62 -8.26 -20.27 4.60
CA TRP A 62 -9.06 -21.31 5.27
C TRP A 62 -10.56 -21.01 5.29
N TRP A 63 -11.03 -20.20 4.33
CA TRP A 63 -12.41 -19.80 4.22
C TRP A 63 -13.14 -20.78 3.29
N THR A 64 -14.06 -21.55 3.85
CA THR A 64 -14.84 -22.53 3.10
C THR A 64 -15.55 -21.89 1.90
N ARG A 65 -15.33 -22.45 0.70
CA ARG A 65 -15.95 -21.99 -0.56
C ARG A 65 -15.69 -20.52 -0.88
N TYR A 66 -14.52 -20.01 -0.48
CA TYR A 66 -14.06 -18.68 -0.84
C TYR A 66 -14.19 -18.44 -2.35
N ASN A 67 -14.60 -17.23 -2.72
CA ASN A 67 -14.70 -16.82 -4.11
C ASN A 67 -14.36 -15.34 -4.21
N ALA A 68 -13.48 -15.00 -5.15
CA ALA A 68 -13.07 -13.63 -5.41
C ALA A 68 -14.23 -12.72 -5.83
N THR A 69 -15.21 -13.24 -6.59
CA THR A 69 -16.30 -12.40 -7.10
C THR A 69 -17.33 -12.01 -6.06
N GLY A 70 -17.44 -12.79 -4.98
CA GLY A 70 -18.37 -12.56 -3.87
C GLY A 70 -17.66 -12.13 -2.60
N HIS A 71 -16.95 -13.06 -1.98
CA HIS A 71 -16.34 -12.89 -0.67
C HIS A 71 -15.26 -11.79 -0.68
N GLN A 72 -14.34 -11.85 -1.64
CA GLN A 72 -13.27 -10.83 -1.73
C GLN A 72 -13.82 -9.45 -2.08
N ALA A 73 -14.70 -9.39 -3.09
CA ALA A 73 -15.30 -8.13 -3.53
C ALA A 73 -16.10 -7.45 -2.40
N LEU A 74 -16.88 -8.23 -1.62
CA LEU A 74 -17.59 -7.73 -0.45
C LEU A 74 -16.64 -7.16 0.60
N LEU A 75 -15.56 -7.88 0.94
CA LEU A 75 -14.58 -7.38 1.91
C LEU A 75 -13.98 -6.06 1.43
N VAL A 76 -13.56 -5.98 0.17
CA VAL A 76 -12.98 -4.75 -0.40
C VAL A 76 -13.98 -3.59 -0.34
N ASP A 77 -15.24 -3.81 -0.69
CA ASP A 77 -16.26 -2.75 -0.67
C ASP A 77 -16.60 -2.27 0.76
N LEU A 78 -16.60 -3.18 1.74
CA LEU A 78 -16.74 -2.83 3.16
C LEU A 78 -15.60 -1.92 3.61
N PHE A 79 -14.35 -2.27 3.28
CA PHE A 79 -13.18 -1.44 3.59
C PHE A 79 -13.24 -0.09 2.87
N ASN A 80 -13.52 -0.08 1.57
CA ASN A 80 -13.64 1.16 0.79
C ASN A 80 -14.69 2.10 1.38
N THR A 81 -15.82 1.57 1.84
CA THR A 81 -16.88 2.37 2.50
C THR A 81 -16.38 2.99 3.80
N LYS A 82 -15.61 2.25 4.61
CA LYS A 82 -15.07 2.76 5.87
C LYS A 82 -13.97 3.79 5.67
N LEU A 83 -13.07 3.57 4.71
CA LEU A 83 -11.97 4.49 4.39
C LEU A 83 -12.47 5.91 4.08
N VAL A 84 -13.64 6.06 3.46
CA VAL A 84 -14.26 7.39 3.21
C VAL A 84 -14.48 8.19 4.50
N THR A 85 -14.70 7.52 5.63
CA THR A 85 -15.09 8.17 6.90
C THR A 85 -14.06 8.02 8.03
N GLN A 86 -13.14 7.06 7.91
CA GLN A 86 -12.20 6.71 8.95
C GLN A 86 -10.81 6.48 8.34
N ALA A 87 -9.88 7.38 8.66
CA ALA A 87 -8.49 7.23 8.22
C ALA A 87 -7.75 6.12 8.99
N ASN A 88 -8.04 5.95 10.28
CA ASN A 88 -7.43 4.95 11.17
C ASN A 88 -8.47 4.35 12.12
N GLY A 89 -8.33 3.07 12.47
CA GLY A 89 -9.15 2.42 13.49
C GLY A 89 -9.29 0.91 13.31
N THR A 90 -10.08 0.29 14.20
CA THR A 90 -10.46 -1.12 14.08
C THR A 90 -11.84 -1.23 13.43
N PHE A 91 -11.97 -2.11 12.44
CA PHE A 91 -13.24 -2.40 11.79
C PHE A 91 -13.68 -3.83 12.11
N ASP A 92 -14.82 -3.97 12.77
CA ASP A 92 -15.46 -5.26 12.99
C ASP A 92 -16.29 -5.65 11.76
N ILE A 93 -15.78 -6.60 10.99
CA ILE A 93 -16.43 -7.13 9.78
C ILE A 93 -17.71 -7.92 10.08
N LEU A 94 -17.93 -8.33 11.34
CA LEU A 94 -19.10 -9.08 11.78
C LEU A 94 -20.18 -8.19 12.40
N ALA A 95 -19.92 -6.88 12.54
CA ALA A 95 -20.89 -5.93 13.07
C ALA A 95 -22.12 -5.85 12.15
N SER A 96 -23.30 -5.62 12.72
CA SER A 96 -24.54 -5.44 11.94
C SER A 96 -24.50 -4.25 10.97
N THR A 97 -23.58 -3.30 11.20
CA THR A 97 -23.33 -2.15 10.31
C THR A 97 -22.34 -2.44 9.19
N ALA A 98 -21.71 -3.63 9.17
CA ALA A 98 -20.77 -4.05 8.13
C ALA A 98 -21.53 -4.66 6.95
N SER A 99 -22.31 -3.82 6.26
CA SER A 99 -23.13 -4.21 5.10
C SER A 99 -22.91 -3.27 3.92
N VAL A 100 -22.92 -3.81 2.71
CA VAL A 100 -22.89 -3.04 1.45
C VAL A 100 -24.18 -3.33 0.69
N ASP A 101 -24.84 -2.29 0.18
CA ASP A 101 -26.00 -2.43 -0.71
C ASP A 101 -25.55 -2.77 -2.14
N LYS A 102 -25.07 -4.00 -2.31
CA LYS A 102 -24.55 -4.51 -3.58
C LYS A 102 -24.75 -6.02 -3.70
N ILE A 103 -25.09 -6.47 -4.90
CA ILE A 103 -25.31 -7.88 -5.21
C ILE A 103 -24.07 -8.44 -5.89
N TYR A 104 -23.48 -9.49 -5.33
CA TYR A 104 -22.26 -10.12 -5.82
C TYR A 104 -22.51 -11.44 -6.57
N THR A 105 -23.39 -11.41 -7.57
CA THR A 105 -23.74 -12.59 -8.39
C THR A 105 -23.03 -12.62 -9.74
N SER A 106 -22.24 -11.60 -10.06
CA SER A 106 -21.50 -11.50 -11.31
C SER A 106 -20.36 -12.54 -11.39
N SER A 107 -20.08 -13.03 -12.60
CA SER A 107 -18.92 -13.87 -12.89
C SER A 107 -17.60 -13.10 -12.88
N VAL A 108 -17.66 -11.76 -12.87
CA VAL A 108 -16.51 -10.86 -12.78
C VAL A 108 -16.58 -10.09 -11.46
N ALA A 109 -15.49 -10.14 -10.70
CA ALA A 109 -15.36 -9.38 -9.45
C ALA A 109 -15.37 -7.88 -9.77
N THR A 110 -16.21 -7.12 -9.07
CA THR A 110 -16.29 -5.66 -9.20
C THR A 110 -16.30 -5.04 -7.81
N THR A 111 -15.53 -3.98 -7.62
CA THR A 111 -15.44 -3.23 -6.37
C THR A 111 -15.69 -1.76 -6.62
N ASP A 112 -16.26 -1.08 -5.64
CA ASP A 112 -16.64 0.32 -5.72
C ASP A 112 -15.53 1.17 -5.10
N ILE A 113 -14.98 2.08 -5.91
CA ILE A 113 -13.95 3.02 -5.48
C ILE A 113 -14.52 4.43 -5.56
N TYR A 114 -14.52 5.14 -4.44
CA TYR A 114 -15.04 6.51 -4.36
C TYR A 114 -13.95 7.52 -4.72
N GLN A 115 -13.91 7.96 -5.98
CA GLN A 115 -12.91 8.93 -6.45
C GLN A 115 -12.93 10.26 -5.68
N THR A 116 -14.07 10.62 -5.10
CA THR A 116 -14.22 11.81 -4.25
C THR A 116 -13.35 11.74 -3.00
N TYR A 117 -13.25 10.56 -2.38
CA TYR A 117 -12.37 10.32 -1.23
C TYR A 117 -10.90 10.49 -1.61
N ILE A 118 -10.46 9.86 -2.71
CA ILE A 118 -9.07 9.98 -3.17
C ILE A 118 -8.71 11.45 -3.46
N ARG A 119 -9.63 12.20 -4.08
CA ARG A 119 -9.44 13.64 -4.30
C ARG A 119 -9.38 14.42 -3.00
N HIS A 120 -10.20 14.11 -2.01
CA HIS A 120 -10.18 14.76 -0.71
C HIS A 120 -8.82 14.57 -0.03
N LEU A 121 -8.32 13.33 0.00
CA LEU A 121 -7.00 13.01 0.53
C LEU A 121 -5.90 13.82 -0.16
N VAL A 122 -5.74 13.66 -1.48
CA VAL A 122 -4.61 14.24 -2.21
C VAL A 122 -4.66 15.77 -2.27
N LEU A 123 -5.85 16.36 -2.37
CA LEU A 123 -6.00 17.82 -2.51
C LEU A 123 -6.16 18.57 -1.19
N SER A 124 -6.42 17.88 -0.07
CA SER A 124 -6.71 18.55 1.22
C SER A 124 -5.88 18.02 2.37
N GLU A 125 -5.77 16.70 2.54
CA GLU A 125 -5.12 16.10 3.71
C GLU A 125 -3.62 15.86 3.50
N LEU A 126 -3.26 15.29 2.36
CA LEU A 126 -1.90 14.86 2.02
C LEU A 126 -1.08 16.01 1.40
N THR A 127 -1.08 17.16 2.07
CA THR A 127 -0.47 18.41 1.59
C THR A 127 0.80 18.80 2.36
N SER A 128 1.30 17.93 3.24
CA SER A 128 2.53 18.18 3.98
C SER A 128 3.76 18.19 3.07
N ILE A 129 4.79 18.92 3.49
CA ILE A 129 6.04 19.06 2.72
C ILE A 129 6.74 17.71 2.59
N GLU A 130 6.85 16.95 3.67
CA GLU A 130 7.49 15.63 3.69
C GLU A 130 6.79 14.67 2.72
N TYR A 131 5.46 14.65 2.75
CA TYR A 131 4.67 13.82 1.85
C TYR A 131 4.93 14.22 0.39
N ALA A 132 4.92 15.52 0.08
CA ALA A 132 5.20 16.01 -1.26
C ALA A 132 6.62 15.70 -1.73
N VAL A 133 7.64 15.92 -0.90
CA VAL A 133 9.04 15.65 -1.25
C VAL A 133 9.24 14.17 -1.59
N VAL A 134 8.72 13.25 -0.77
CA VAL A 134 8.81 11.80 -1.04
C VAL A 134 8.12 11.44 -2.35
N ASN A 135 6.90 11.94 -2.56
CA ASN A 135 6.12 11.61 -3.76
C ASN A 135 6.73 12.23 -5.01
N LEU A 136 7.20 13.48 -4.97
CA LEU A 136 7.88 14.14 -6.09
C LEU A 136 9.14 13.39 -6.51
N ARG A 137 9.92 12.86 -5.54
CA ARG A 137 11.11 12.04 -5.82
C ARG A 137 10.78 10.68 -6.43
N SER A 138 9.55 10.20 -6.24
CA SER A 138 9.07 8.94 -6.82
C SER A 138 8.52 9.10 -8.24
N LEU A 139 8.21 10.33 -8.67
CA LEU A 139 7.75 10.61 -10.03
C LEU A 139 8.87 10.40 -11.04
N SER A 140 8.51 9.92 -12.22
CA SER A 140 9.44 9.95 -13.35
C SER A 140 9.65 11.37 -13.85
N GLY A 141 10.79 11.59 -14.51
CA GLY A 141 11.12 12.87 -15.14
C GLY A 141 10.07 13.29 -16.17
N TYR A 142 9.33 12.36 -16.77
CA TYR A 142 8.16 12.67 -17.61
C TYR A 142 6.97 13.18 -16.78
N HIS A 143 6.51 12.44 -15.76
CA HIS A 143 5.28 12.76 -15.03
C HIS A 143 5.41 13.98 -14.11
N CYS A 144 6.61 14.39 -13.73
CA CYS A 144 6.82 15.52 -12.82
C CYS A 144 6.21 16.85 -13.31
N MET A 145 6.12 17.06 -14.62
CA MET A 145 5.53 18.27 -15.21
C MET A 145 4.02 18.16 -15.46
N TRP A 146 3.42 16.98 -15.26
CA TRP A 146 1.99 16.74 -15.43
C TRP A 146 1.21 16.83 -14.12
N ILE A 147 1.83 17.35 -13.06
CA ILE A 147 1.13 17.65 -11.82
C ILE A 147 0.14 18.80 -12.02
N ALA A 148 -1.02 18.70 -11.36
CA ALA A 148 -2.12 19.64 -11.51
C ALA A 148 -1.85 20.95 -10.76
N THR A 149 -1.04 21.83 -11.33
CA THR A 149 -0.75 23.14 -10.74
C THR A 149 -0.54 24.20 -11.81
N GLN A 150 -0.75 25.46 -11.42
CA GLN A 150 -0.42 26.62 -12.24
C GLN A 150 0.73 27.33 -11.56
N TYR A 151 1.92 27.18 -12.14
CA TYR A 151 3.12 27.83 -11.63
C TYR A 151 2.98 29.34 -11.65
N CYS A 152 3.46 29.95 -10.58
CA CYS A 152 3.54 31.39 -10.40
C CYS A 152 4.99 31.86 -10.47
N TRP A 153 5.92 31.04 -9.95
CA TRP A 153 7.35 31.36 -9.93
C TRP A 153 8.20 30.17 -10.37
N VAL A 154 9.37 30.47 -10.91
CA VAL A 154 10.40 29.46 -11.17
C VAL A 154 11.10 29.07 -9.87
N ASP A 155 11.48 30.06 -9.06
CA ASP A 155 12.34 29.94 -7.89
C ASP A 155 11.61 30.28 -6.58
N LEU A 156 12.08 29.70 -5.46
CA LEU A 156 11.53 29.95 -4.12
C LEU A 156 11.74 31.39 -3.63
N ASP A 157 12.74 32.10 -4.16
CA ASP A 157 13.01 33.51 -3.87
C ASP A 157 12.09 34.48 -4.62
N GLN A 158 11.21 33.96 -5.47
CA GLN A 158 10.22 34.73 -6.25
C GLN A 158 10.85 35.74 -7.23
N MET A 159 12.10 35.51 -7.65
CA MET A 159 12.81 36.39 -8.59
C MET A 159 12.26 36.28 -10.01
N PHE A 160 11.77 35.10 -10.39
CA PHE A 160 11.33 34.81 -11.75
C PHE A 160 9.85 34.46 -11.79
N GLU A 161 9.03 35.44 -12.16
CA GLU A 161 7.59 35.32 -12.27
C GLU A 161 7.17 34.73 -13.63
N ILE A 162 6.32 33.70 -13.62
CA ILE A 162 5.88 32.97 -14.82
C ILE A 162 4.37 32.77 -14.91
N ALA A 163 3.58 33.41 -14.04
CA ALA A 163 2.14 33.33 -14.17
C ALA A 163 1.65 33.87 -15.53
N HIS A 164 0.65 33.21 -16.11
CA HIS A 164 0.12 33.52 -17.44
C HIS A 164 -0.42 34.96 -17.62
N SER A 165 -0.72 35.69 -16.54
CA SER A 165 -1.15 37.09 -16.60
C SER A 165 -0.77 37.86 -15.35
N ALA A 166 -0.61 39.18 -15.46
CA ALA A 166 -0.35 40.06 -14.32
C ALA A 166 -1.43 39.93 -13.21
N ALA A 167 -2.70 39.78 -13.61
CA ALA A 167 -3.79 39.56 -12.65
C ALA A 167 -3.66 38.20 -11.92
N ARG A 168 -3.14 37.16 -12.58
CA ARG A 168 -2.83 35.88 -11.92
C ARG A 168 -1.64 36.04 -10.99
N GLN A 169 -0.58 36.72 -11.42
CA GLN A 169 0.61 36.98 -10.61
C GLN A 169 0.26 37.70 -9.30
N ALA A 170 -0.57 38.75 -9.38
CA ALA A 170 -1.08 39.45 -8.19
C ALA A 170 -1.91 38.55 -7.26
N ARG A 171 -2.66 37.58 -7.81
CA ARG A 171 -3.34 36.57 -6.96
C ARG A 171 -2.36 35.59 -6.33
N CYS A 172 -1.31 35.20 -7.05
CA CYS A 172 -0.26 34.35 -6.52
C CYS A 172 0.40 34.97 -5.30
N SER A 173 0.85 36.23 -5.43
CA SER A 173 1.48 36.95 -4.31
C SER A 173 0.53 37.14 -3.12
N ALA A 174 -0.76 37.36 -3.38
CA ALA A 174 -1.74 37.56 -2.32
C ALA A 174 -2.20 36.27 -1.59
N ARG A 175 -2.15 35.09 -2.24
CA ARG A 175 -2.82 33.87 -1.73
C ARG A 175 -1.99 32.60 -1.72
N TYR A 176 -0.95 32.49 -2.54
CA TYR A 176 -0.29 31.20 -2.82
C TYR A 176 1.19 31.18 -2.44
N VAL A 177 1.72 32.26 -1.85
CA VAL A 177 3.16 32.38 -1.49
C VAL A 177 3.65 31.30 -0.52
N THR A 178 2.77 30.71 0.29
CA THR A 178 3.15 29.64 1.23
C THR A 178 2.93 28.23 0.65
N ASN A 179 2.39 28.11 -0.56
CA ASN A 179 2.11 26.83 -1.20
C ASN A 179 3.23 26.46 -2.18
N GLY A 180 4.04 25.46 -1.84
CA GLY A 180 5.15 24.99 -2.67
C GLY A 180 4.73 24.53 -4.06
N ALA A 181 3.49 24.08 -4.24
CA ALA A 181 3.01 23.56 -5.52
C ALA A 181 2.98 24.62 -6.65
N VAL A 182 3.03 25.92 -6.35
CA VAL A 182 3.08 26.97 -7.38
C VAL A 182 4.50 27.40 -7.77
N TYR A 183 5.53 26.75 -7.20
CA TYR A 183 6.94 27.01 -7.44
C TYR A 183 7.55 25.87 -8.24
N LEU A 184 8.09 26.16 -9.44
CA LEU A 184 8.68 25.13 -10.28
C LEU A 184 9.91 24.47 -9.62
N GLU A 185 10.69 25.24 -8.87
CA GLU A 185 11.86 24.79 -8.12
C GLU A 185 11.54 23.61 -7.19
N THR A 186 10.42 23.65 -6.48
CA THR A 186 10.03 22.57 -5.55
C THR A 186 9.91 21.23 -6.26
N VAL A 187 9.40 21.22 -7.50
CA VAL A 187 9.28 20.03 -8.32
C VAL A 187 10.65 19.60 -8.81
N LEU A 188 11.37 20.51 -9.48
CA LEU A 188 12.60 20.19 -10.20
C LEU A 188 13.76 19.80 -9.29
N ARG A 189 13.85 20.36 -8.07
CA ARG A 189 14.84 19.95 -7.07
C ARG A 189 14.71 18.49 -6.64
N ASN A 190 13.50 17.94 -6.78
CA ASN A 190 13.18 16.56 -6.42
C ASN A 190 13.22 15.61 -7.61
N GLN A 191 13.65 16.05 -8.80
CA GLN A 191 13.73 15.20 -9.98
C GLN A 191 15.15 14.70 -10.26
N ASN A 192 15.22 13.53 -10.90
CA ASN A 192 16.45 13.08 -11.53
C ASN A 192 16.73 13.99 -12.74
N GLY A 193 17.78 14.82 -12.66
CA GLY A 193 18.11 15.80 -13.69
C GLY A 193 18.36 15.18 -15.07
N ASP A 194 18.93 13.98 -15.15
CA ASP A 194 19.17 13.29 -16.42
C ASP A 194 17.84 12.83 -17.04
N ASP A 195 16.95 12.25 -16.22
CA ASP A 195 15.64 11.81 -16.68
C ASP A 195 14.74 12.98 -17.09
N PHE A 196 14.76 14.07 -16.31
CA PHE A 196 14.07 15.30 -16.66
C PHE A 196 14.59 15.89 -17.98
N THR A 197 15.92 15.98 -18.15
CA THR A 197 16.53 16.53 -19.36
C THR A 197 16.19 15.70 -20.60
N ARG A 198 16.09 14.38 -20.49
CA ARG A 198 15.64 13.53 -21.61
C ARG A 198 14.22 13.82 -22.07
N ASN A 199 13.33 14.23 -21.15
CA ASN A 199 11.91 14.45 -21.46
C ASN A 199 11.62 15.90 -21.86
N TYR A 200 12.24 16.88 -21.19
CA TYR A 200 11.91 18.30 -21.32
C TYR A 200 13.08 19.21 -21.69
N GLY A 201 14.31 18.70 -21.63
CA GLY A 201 15.53 19.43 -21.98
C GLY A 201 15.95 19.26 -23.43
N GLY A 202 17.19 19.67 -23.73
CA GLY A 202 17.75 19.65 -25.09
C GLY A 202 17.42 20.89 -25.90
N ALA A 203 18.05 21.07 -27.07
CA ALA A 203 18.00 22.32 -27.84
C ALA A 203 16.57 22.79 -28.18
N SER A 204 15.65 21.86 -28.40
CA SER A 204 14.23 22.12 -28.69
C SER A 204 13.28 21.64 -27.58
N GLY A 205 13.81 21.32 -26.40
CA GLY A 205 13.03 20.86 -25.26
C GLY A 205 12.11 21.94 -24.73
N MET A 206 10.91 21.58 -24.29
CA MET A 206 9.92 22.54 -23.77
C MET A 206 10.47 23.38 -22.61
N PHE A 207 11.16 22.75 -21.65
CA PHE A 207 11.79 23.47 -20.54
C PHE A 207 12.93 24.35 -21.03
N THR A 208 13.74 23.84 -21.97
CA THR A 208 14.89 24.59 -22.48
C THR A 208 14.47 25.85 -23.22
N VAL A 209 13.47 25.73 -24.11
CA VAL A 209 12.96 26.86 -24.89
C VAL A 209 12.23 27.86 -23.98
N ALA A 210 11.33 27.40 -23.12
CA ALA A 210 10.45 28.29 -22.36
C ALA A 210 11.13 28.95 -21.14
N ILE A 211 12.07 28.27 -20.48
CA ILE A 211 12.60 28.69 -19.17
C ILE A 211 14.14 28.78 -19.20
N GLN A 212 14.82 27.67 -19.53
CA GLN A 212 16.27 27.56 -19.36
C GLN A 212 17.05 28.59 -20.21
N SER A 213 16.66 28.78 -21.47
CA SER A 213 17.36 29.66 -22.42
C SER A 213 17.41 31.12 -21.95
N TRP A 214 16.36 31.57 -21.27
CA TRP A 214 16.31 32.89 -20.67
C TRP A 214 17.12 32.95 -19.37
N LEU A 215 16.98 31.95 -18.49
CA LEU A 215 17.74 31.87 -17.22
C LEU A 215 19.25 31.84 -17.44
N GLN A 216 19.71 31.23 -18.53
CA GLN A 216 21.14 31.21 -18.90
C GLN A 216 21.72 32.59 -19.20
N GLN A 217 20.89 33.61 -19.46
CA GLN A 217 21.36 34.96 -19.77
C GLN A 217 21.67 35.78 -18.51
N VAL A 218 21.21 35.33 -17.33
CA VAL A 218 21.36 36.07 -16.07
C VAL A 218 22.15 35.24 -15.04
N PRO A 219 23.09 35.85 -14.28
CA PRO A 219 23.90 35.10 -13.31
C PRO A 219 23.08 34.36 -12.24
N ALA A 220 22.01 34.97 -11.74
CA ALA A 220 21.12 34.35 -10.77
C ALA A 220 20.40 33.11 -11.35
N GLY A 221 19.99 33.15 -12.62
CA GLY A 221 19.35 32.03 -13.29
C GLY A 221 20.31 30.87 -13.55
N GLN A 222 21.56 31.15 -13.93
CA GLN A 222 22.61 30.14 -14.06
C GLN A 222 22.89 29.44 -12.72
N ALA A 223 22.99 30.22 -11.62
CA ALA A 223 23.17 29.68 -10.28
C ALA A 223 21.97 28.81 -9.85
N TRP A 224 20.74 29.28 -10.09
CA TRP A 224 19.52 28.52 -9.81
C TRP A 224 19.47 27.20 -10.58
N LEU A 225 19.82 27.19 -11.87
CA LEU A 225 19.86 25.96 -12.69
C LEU A 225 20.85 24.93 -12.10
N ALA A 226 22.06 25.36 -11.75
CA ALA A 226 23.08 24.49 -11.17
C ALA A 226 22.68 23.95 -9.79
N ASN A 227 22.10 24.81 -8.95
CA ASN A 227 21.64 24.45 -7.61
C ASN A 227 20.44 23.51 -7.65
N THR A 228 19.48 23.75 -8.54
CA THR A 228 18.27 22.93 -8.68
C THR A 228 18.62 21.54 -9.21
N ALA A 229 19.42 21.46 -10.28
CA ALA A 229 19.77 20.19 -10.93
C ALA A 229 20.55 19.21 -10.03
N SER A 230 21.24 19.73 -9.01
CA SER A 230 22.04 18.91 -8.08
C SER A 230 21.37 18.71 -6.70
N ALA A 231 20.20 19.30 -6.45
CA ALA A 231 19.54 19.27 -5.15
C ALA A 231 19.17 17.84 -4.71
N LEU A 232 18.58 17.03 -5.60
CA LEU A 232 18.19 15.65 -5.29
C LEU A 232 19.35 14.79 -4.80
N LYS A 233 20.53 14.95 -5.40
CA LYS A 233 21.75 14.19 -5.04
C LYS A 233 22.37 14.66 -3.72
N ARG A 234 22.11 15.91 -3.31
CA ARG A 234 22.75 16.56 -2.14
C ARG A 234 21.90 16.57 -0.88
N THR A 235 20.59 16.35 -0.99
CA THR A 235 19.64 16.56 0.12
C THR A 235 18.89 15.28 0.48
N SER A 236 18.80 15.00 1.78
CA SER A 236 17.79 14.06 2.29
C SER A 236 16.39 14.66 2.16
N VAL A 237 15.35 13.87 2.43
CA VAL A 237 13.97 14.34 2.45
C VAL A 237 13.79 15.43 3.50
N GLU A 238 14.37 15.23 4.69
CA GLU A 238 14.29 16.16 5.81
C GLU A 238 15.02 17.47 5.51
N ALA A 239 16.21 17.39 4.91
CA ALA A 239 16.99 18.58 4.53
C ALA A 239 16.26 19.43 3.47
N GLU A 240 15.62 18.78 2.49
CA GLU A 240 14.83 19.47 1.48
C GLU A 240 13.57 20.11 2.09
N ALA A 241 12.90 19.43 3.02
CA ALA A 241 11.76 19.99 3.74
C ALA A 241 12.15 21.21 4.60
N VAL A 242 13.33 21.18 5.24
CA VAL A 242 13.88 22.34 5.96
C VAL A 242 14.18 23.49 4.99
N TYR A 243 14.74 23.20 3.82
CA TYR A 243 15.00 24.20 2.79
C TYR A 243 13.71 24.88 2.30
N TRP A 244 12.62 24.14 2.11
CA TRP A 244 11.33 24.74 1.74
C TRP A 244 10.79 25.64 2.85
N ARG A 245 10.87 25.19 4.10
CA ARG A 245 10.43 25.96 5.27
C ARG A 245 11.25 27.23 5.48
N SER A 246 12.55 27.23 5.16
CA SER A 246 13.37 28.44 5.23
C SER A 246 12.90 29.52 4.24
N HIS A 247 12.23 29.12 3.15
CA HIS A 247 11.57 30.01 2.19
C HIS A 247 10.09 30.23 2.51
N LYS A 248 9.66 29.97 3.75
CA LYS A 248 8.28 30.19 4.24
C LYS A 248 7.22 29.37 3.52
N ILE A 249 7.61 28.27 2.87
CA ILE A 249 6.67 27.29 2.34
C ILE A 249 6.12 26.46 3.50
N ALA A 250 4.79 26.31 3.54
CA ALA A 250 4.08 25.61 4.60
C ALA A 250 3.40 24.33 4.12
N THR A 251 2.89 24.35 2.88
CA THR A 251 2.11 23.24 2.30
C THR A 251 2.50 23.00 0.84
N PHE A 252 2.13 21.84 0.31
CA PHE A 252 2.17 21.53 -1.10
C PHE A 252 0.79 21.03 -1.50
N GLN A 253 -0.06 21.96 -1.95
CA GLN A 253 -1.44 21.67 -2.31
C GLN A 253 -1.64 21.84 -3.82
N LEU A 254 -1.99 20.73 -4.47
CA LEU A 254 -2.32 20.71 -5.90
C LEU A 254 -3.69 21.34 -6.18
N GLN A 255 -3.90 21.75 -7.42
CA GLN A 255 -5.17 22.25 -7.91
C GLN A 255 -6.07 21.11 -8.41
N TYR A 256 -7.38 21.35 -8.35
CA TYR A 256 -8.36 20.43 -8.89
C TYR A 256 -8.24 20.33 -10.42
N GLN A 257 -8.33 19.12 -10.97
CA GLN A 257 -8.36 18.85 -12.41
C GLN A 257 -9.23 17.62 -12.76
N ASN A 258 -9.66 17.55 -14.02
CA ASN A 258 -10.51 16.48 -14.57
C ASN A 258 -9.86 15.70 -15.74
N LEU A 259 -8.60 16.00 -16.08
CA LEU A 259 -7.85 15.33 -17.14
C LEU A 259 -7.45 13.89 -16.76
N TRP A 260 -7.11 13.65 -15.48
CA TRP A 260 -6.65 12.35 -14.97
C TRP A 260 -7.32 11.98 -13.65
N HIS A 261 -7.49 10.69 -13.41
CA HIS A 261 -7.86 10.17 -12.10
C HIS A 261 -6.62 10.04 -11.22
N MET A 262 -6.72 10.54 -9.99
CA MET A 262 -5.71 10.29 -8.96
C MET A 262 -5.91 8.88 -8.41
N GLY A 263 -4.81 8.12 -8.30
CA GLY A 263 -4.80 6.82 -7.63
C GLY A 263 -4.19 6.95 -6.23
N ILE A 264 -4.56 6.04 -5.35
CA ILE A 264 -3.93 5.83 -4.04
C ILE A 264 -3.60 4.34 -3.89
N SER A 265 -2.53 4.04 -3.16
CA SER A 265 -2.15 2.68 -2.82
C SER A 265 -2.07 2.59 -1.30
N ASP A 266 -3.07 1.96 -0.72
CA ASP A 266 -3.13 1.70 0.71
C ASP A 266 -2.55 0.31 1.00
N LYS A 267 -1.77 0.21 2.07
CA LYS A 267 -1.32 -1.07 2.61
C LYS A 267 -2.17 -1.36 3.83
N ILE A 268 -2.97 -2.43 3.75
CA ILE A 268 -3.74 -3.01 4.86
C ILE A 268 -2.81 -3.94 5.65
#